data_AF-A0A368FWD1-F1
#
_entry.id   AF-A0A368FWD1-F1
#
_cell.length_a   1.000
_cell.length_b   1.000
_cell.length_c   1.000
_cell.angle_alpha   90.00
_cell.angle_beta   90.00
_cell.angle_gamma   90.00
#
_symmetry.space_group_name_H-M   'P 1'
#
loop_
_entity.id
_entity.type
_entity.pdbx_description
1 polymer ?
#
loop_
_entity_poly.entity_id
_entity_poly.type
_entity_poly.pdbx_seq_one_letter_code
_entity_poly.pdbx_strand_id
1 'polypeptide(L)'
;MGILPQFQVWDCNLEKIGYDELSKCKPLPDSGIVIDKVGRDFRDGILSTKKNFDLKTETSKLLNAWYDEVKQNDIPDNLSYKPAYHNFSAIVRDNAKGIGCTYTTACPGGTKFVCVYDARKNNPTGKLYIKGPTCEKCGSDTCTRFLCEPKGYTPVIVPVKCPDDGMTENMQTTAQNMHNYYRRLIATGWARNKQTVYAPIAAKMLAVTYDCTGLGKEAKDKSSDCRSDIGTPTSGRAMNKLEIKNYTMPLQDALELNVCALTASHGT
;
A
#
# COMPACT_ATOMS: atom_id res chain seq x y z
N MET A 1 -8.09 14.77 16.70
CA MET A 1 -8.82 13.80 15.85
C MET A 1 -8.05 12.50 15.87
N GLY A 2 -8.64 11.45 16.45
CA GLY A 2 -7.95 10.17 16.62
C GLY A 2 -7.69 9.50 15.29
N ILE A 3 -6.45 9.03 15.11
CA ILE A 3 -6.06 8.16 14.00
C ILE A 3 -6.94 6.91 14.10
N LEU A 4 -7.67 6.58 13.03
CA LEU A 4 -8.44 5.35 12.96
C LEU A 4 -7.46 4.16 13.02
N PRO A 5 -7.66 3.16 13.89
CA PRO A 5 -6.84 1.96 13.86
C PRO A 5 -6.96 1.29 12.48
N GLN A 6 -5.84 0.88 11.90
CA GLN A 6 -5.80 0.12 10.64
C GLN A 6 -5.95 -1.36 10.97
N PHE A 7 -7.05 -1.98 10.52
CA PHE A 7 -7.40 -3.37 10.84
C PHE A 7 -6.88 -4.38 9.81
N GLN A 8 -6.55 -3.91 8.60
CA GLN A 8 -5.55 -4.49 7.71
C GLN A 8 -4.46 -3.45 7.54
N VAL A 9 -3.21 -3.87 7.67
CA VAL A 9 -2.06 -2.98 7.58
C VAL A 9 -1.77 -2.74 6.10
N TRP A 10 -1.63 -1.46 5.71
CA TRP A 10 -1.20 -1.16 4.35
C TRP A 10 0.23 -1.66 4.13
N ASP A 11 0.44 -2.51 3.13
CA ASP A 11 1.76 -3.00 2.75
C ASP A 11 2.17 -2.43 1.40
N CYS A 12 3.11 -1.49 1.45
CA CYS A 12 3.69 -0.85 0.28
C CYS A 12 4.33 -1.85 -0.72
N ASN A 13 4.81 -3.02 -0.25
CA ASN A 13 5.33 -4.07 -1.13
C ASN A 13 4.23 -4.69 -1.97
N LEU A 14 3.12 -5.05 -1.33
CA LEU A 14 1.96 -5.62 -2.03
C LEU A 14 1.41 -4.63 -3.05
N GLU A 15 1.38 -3.34 -2.70
CA GLU A 15 0.99 -2.27 -3.63
C GLU A 15 1.93 -2.19 -4.85
N LYS A 16 3.25 -2.13 -4.63
CA LYS A 16 4.25 -2.07 -5.72
C LYS A 16 4.14 -3.28 -6.63
N ILE A 17 4.12 -4.47 -6.04
CA ILE A 17 4.11 -5.73 -6.79
C ILE A 17 2.81 -5.82 -7.59
N GLY A 18 1.68 -5.44 -6.99
CA GLY A 18 0.42 -5.28 -7.70
C GLY A 18 0.54 -4.32 -8.88
N TYR A 19 1.22 -3.18 -8.71
CA TYR A 19 1.39 -2.19 -9.78
C TYR A 19 2.24 -2.74 -10.92
N ASP A 20 3.35 -3.40 -10.60
CA ASP A 20 4.27 -3.96 -11.59
C ASP A 20 3.60 -5.06 -12.41
N GLU A 21 2.90 -5.99 -11.76
CA GLU A 21 2.15 -7.05 -12.44
C GLU A 21 1.02 -6.47 -13.30
N LEU A 22 0.24 -5.54 -12.75
CA LEU A 22 -0.86 -4.91 -13.48
C LEU A 22 -0.37 -4.10 -14.68
N SER A 23 0.79 -3.44 -14.57
CA SER A 23 1.40 -2.63 -15.63
C SER A 23 1.99 -3.45 -16.78
N LYS A 24 2.10 -4.78 -16.64
CA LYS A 24 2.42 -5.66 -17.78
C LYS A 24 1.27 -5.76 -18.77
N CYS A 25 0.07 -5.29 -18.40
CA CYS A 25 -1.13 -5.31 -19.23
C CYS A 25 -1.49 -6.71 -19.75
N LYS A 26 -1.25 -7.73 -18.93
CA LYS A 26 -1.61 -9.12 -19.16
C LYS A 26 -2.58 -9.57 -18.07
N PRO A 27 -3.40 -10.61 -18.31
CA PRO A 27 -4.20 -11.22 -17.26
C PRO A 27 -3.30 -11.63 -16.08
N LEU A 28 -3.74 -11.32 -14.87
CA LEU A 28 -3.07 -11.76 -13.65
C LEU A 28 -3.21 -13.29 -13.52
N PRO A 29 -2.18 -13.99 -13.02
CA PRO A 29 -2.16 -15.45 -12.99
C PRO A 29 -3.18 -16.03 -12.01
N ASP A 30 -3.89 -17.09 -12.40
CA ASP A 30 -4.87 -17.78 -11.54
C ASP A 30 -4.26 -18.32 -10.24
N SER A 31 -2.96 -18.65 -10.27
CA SER A 31 -2.19 -19.10 -9.12
C SER A 31 -1.94 -18.01 -8.06
N GLY A 32 -2.32 -16.77 -8.33
CA GLY A 32 -2.02 -15.61 -7.48
C GLY A 32 -0.74 -14.91 -7.89
N ILE A 33 -0.56 -13.68 -7.41
CA ILE A 33 0.66 -12.91 -7.68
C ILE A 33 1.80 -13.53 -6.85
N VAL A 34 2.80 -14.10 -7.52
CA VAL A 34 3.86 -14.88 -6.86
C VAL A 34 4.88 -13.97 -6.19
N ILE A 35 4.98 -14.06 -4.87
CA ILE A 35 5.99 -13.39 -4.06
C ILE A 35 6.67 -14.44 -3.19
N ASP A 36 7.99 -14.56 -3.26
CA ASP A 36 8.76 -15.61 -2.57
C ASP A 36 8.22 -17.03 -2.76
N LYS A 37 7.89 -17.39 -4.01
CA LYS A 37 7.30 -18.69 -4.40
C LYS A 37 5.89 -18.94 -3.83
N VAL A 38 5.27 -17.93 -3.23
CA VAL A 38 3.91 -18.01 -2.70
C VAL A 38 2.99 -17.14 -3.56
N GLY A 39 2.00 -17.75 -4.20
CA GLY A 39 0.93 -17.01 -4.87
C GLY A 39 0.06 -16.29 -3.85
N ARG A 40 0.04 -14.96 -3.90
CA ARG A 40 -0.81 -14.09 -3.06
C ARG A 40 -2.18 -13.94 -3.68
N ASP A 41 -3.20 -13.85 -2.82
CA ASP A 41 -4.54 -13.57 -3.30
C ASP A 41 -4.64 -12.11 -3.77
N PHE A 42 -5.48 -11.87 -4.77
CA PHE A 42 -5.68 -10.54 -5.35
C PHE A 42 -7.08 -10.41 -5.94
N ARG A 43 -7.59 -9.18 -6.06
CA ARG A 43 -8.77 -8.85 -6.85
C ARG A 43 -8.45 -7.69 -7.76
N ASP A 44 -8.86 -7.79 -9.02
CA ASP A 44 -8.64 -6.77 -10.03
C ASP A 44 -9.93 -6.36 -10.73
N GLY A 45 -9.90 -5.19 -11.36
CA GLY A 45 -11.05 -4.60 -12.02
C GLY A 45 -10.70 -3.39 -12.86
N ILE A 46 -11.73 -2.77 -13.42
CA ILE A 46 -11.61 -1.55 -14.23
C ILE A 46 -12.36 -0.44 -13.49
N LEU A 47 -11.66 0.62 -13.10
CA LEU A 47 -12.27 1.78 -12.45
C LEU A 47 -13.10 2.59 -13.45
N SER A 48 -12.53 2.86 -14.62
CA SER A 48 -13.19 3.66 -15.64
C SER A 48 -12.55 3.46 -16.99
N THR A 49 -13.37 3.43 -18.04
CA THR A 49 -12.91 3.50 -19.44
C THR A 49 -12.78 4.96 -19.93
N LYS A 50 -13.24 5.93 -19.14
CA LYS A 50 -13.16 7.36 -19.45
C LYS A 50 -11.78 7.90 -19.07
N LYS A 51 -11.27 8.88 -19.83
CA LYS A 51 -10.02 9.57 -19.52
C LYS A 51 -10.15 10.53 -18.33
N ASN A 52 -11.30 11.19 -18.20
CA ASN A 52 -11.61 12.09 -17.10
C ASN A 52 -12.69 11.43 -16.24
N PHE A 53 -12.34 11.05 -15.02
CA PHE A 53 -13.26 10.50 -14.04
C PHE A 53 -12.76 10.82 -12.63
N ASP A 54 -13.68 10.74 -11.67
CA ASP A 54 -13.35 10.91 -10.26
C ASP A 54 -12.81 9.59 -9.70
N LEU A 55 -11.50 9.55 -9.43
CA LEU A 55 -10.81 8.34 -8.99
C LEU A 55 -11.40 7.78 -7.69
N LYS A 56 -11.69 8.64 -6.72
CA LYS A 56 -12.24 8.22 -5.42
C LYS A 56 -13.63 7.61 -5.58
N THR A 57 -14.49 8.23 -6.36
CA THR A 57 -15.86 7.78 -6.60
C THR A 57 -15.86 6.43 -7.30
N GLU A 58 -15.09 6.27 -8.39
CA GLU A 58 -15.05 5.00 -9.11
C GLU A 58 -14.36 3.89 -8.31
N THR A 59 -13.33 4.21 -7.52
CA THR A 59 -12.70 3.24 -6.60
C THR A 59 -13.68 2.80 -5.52
N SER A 60 -14.38 3.74 -4.89
CA SER A 60 -15.38 3.43 -3.86
C SER A 60 -16.51 2.58 -4.43
N LYS A 61 -16.96 2.91 -5.65
CA LYS A 61 -17.99 2.15 -6.36
C LYS A 61 -17.54 0.72 -6.65
N LEU A 62 -16.31 0.53 -7.13
CA LEU A 62 -15.77 -0.81 -7.39
C LEU A 62 -15.65 -1.63 -6.11
N LEU A 63 -15.05 -1.06 -5.05
CA LEU A 63 -14.88 -1.74 -3.77
C LEU A 63 -16.23 -2.08 -3.10
N ASN A 64 -17.21 -1.19 -3.21
CA ASN A 64 -18.57 -1.47 -2.73
C ASN A 64 -19.22 -2.59 -3.54
N ALA A 65 -19.05 -2.62 -4.86
CA ALA A 65 -19.57 -3.71 -5.70
C ALA A 65 -18.94 -5.06 -5.33
N TRP A 66 -17.62 -5.09 -5.05
CA TRP A 66 -16.93 -6.27 -4.56
C TRP A 66 -17.48 -6.75 -3.21
N TYR A 67 -17.71 -5.84 -2.27
CA TYR A 67 -18.25 -6.19 -0.96
C TYR A 67 -19.72 -6.63 -1.04
N ASP A 68 -20.51 -5.98 -1.90
CA ASP A 68 -21.95 -6.22 -2.09
C ASP A 68 -22.26 -7.59 -2.71
N GLU A 69 -21.27 -8.36 -3.16
CA GLU A 69 -21.45 -9.77 -3.51
C GLU A 69 -22.09 -10.57 -2.36
N VAL A 70 -21.84 -10.20 -1.10
CA VAL A 70 -22.50 -10.81 0.07
C VAL A 70 -24.01 -10.61 0.09
N LYS A 71 -24.51 -9.51 -0.48
CA LYS A 71 -25.95 -9.22 -0.58
C LYS A 71 -26.59 -9.93 -1.77
N GLN A 72 -25.77 -10.36 -2.73
CA GLN A 72 -26.19 -10.95 -3.99
C GLN A 72 -26.14 -12.49 -3.97
N ASN A 73 -25.59 -13.08 -2.91
CA ASN A 73 -25.32 -14.52 -2.84
C ASN A 73 -25.64 -15.09 -1.46
N ASP A 74 -26.11 -16.34 -1.44
CA ASP A 74 -26.25 -17.11 -0.20
C ASP A 74 -24.89 -17.61 0.29
N ILE A 75 -24.41 -16.99 1.38
CA ILE A 75 -23.21 -17.44 2.08
C ILE A 75 -23.58 -18.65 2.96
N PRO A 76 -23.02 -19.84 2.68
CA PRO A 76 -23.39 -21.04 3.42
C PRO A 76 -22.87 -20.99 4.85
N ASP A 77 -23.56 -21.67 5.76
CA ASP A 77 -23.23 -21.67 7.20
C ASP A 77 -21.81 -22.22 7.50
N ASN A 78 -21.32 -23.13 6.65
CA ASN A 78 -19.97 -23.67 6.74
C ASN A 78 -18.87 -22.70 6.23
N LEU A 79 -19.28 -21.52 5.72
CA LEU A 79 -18.44 -20.46 5.17
C LEU A 79 -17.54 -20.91 4.02
N SER A 80 -17.96 -21.89 3.21
CA SER A 80 -17.16 -22.36 2.08
C SER A 80 -17.01 -21.27 1.01
N TYR A 81 -15.83 -21.15 0.40
CA TYR A 81 -15.63 -20.33 -0.80
C TYR A 81 -16.47 -20.80 -1.99
N LYS A 82 -17.00 -19.86 -2.79
CA LYS A 82 -17.53 -20.12 -4.14
C LYS A 82 -17.09 -19.02 -5.12
N PRO A 83 -16.94 -19.32 -6.42
CA PRO A 83 -16.58 -18.33 -7.43
C PRO A 83 -17.51 -17.11 -7.51
N ALA A 84 -18.80 -17.28 -7.19
CA ALA A 84 -19.83 -16.24 -7.31
C ALA A 84 -19.65 -15.04 -6.36
N TYR A 85 -18.85 -15.19 -5.30
CA TYR A 85 -18.54 -14.13 -4.34
C TYR A 85 -17.03 -14.08 -4.05
N HIS A 86 -16.22 -14.30 -5.09
CA HIS A 86 -14.79 -14.35 -4.93
C HIS A 86 -14.23 -13.01 -4.45
N ASN A 87 -14.71 -11.85 -4.93
CA ASN A 87 -14.20 -10.55 -4.49
C ASN A 87 -14.42 -10.34 -3.00
N PHE A 88 -15.64 -10.54 -2.53
CA PHE A 88 -15.99 -10.50 -1.11
C PHE A 88 -15.13 -11.47 -0.29
N SER A 89 -14.90 -12.69 -0.81
CA SER A 89 -14.10 -13.71 -0.13
C SER A 89 -12.65 -13.29 0.17
N ALA A 90 -12.02 -12.48 -0.69
CA ALA A 90 -10.67 -11.97 -0.40
C ALA A 90 -10.71 -10.86 0.66
N ILE A 91 -11.72 -9.99 0.61
CA ILE A 91 -11.87 -8.85 1.52
C ILE A 91 -12.05 -9.34 2.97
N VAL A 92 -12.89 -10.35 3.20
CA VAL A 92 -13.25 -10.81 4.56
C VAL A 92 -12.34 -11.89 5.11
N ARG A 93 -11.25 -12.19 4.41
CA ARG A 93 -10.40 -13.33 4.73
C ARG A 93 -9.64 -13.09 6.03
N ASP A 94 -9.94 -13.88 7.05
CA ASP A 94 -9.43 -13.68 8.41
C ASP A 94 -7.92 -13.91 8.57
N ASN A 95 -7.30 -14.61 7.62
CA ASN A 95 -5.85 -14.81 7.60
C ASN A 95 -5.11 -13.83 6.67
N ALA A 96 -5.79 -12.81 6.13
CA ALA A 96 -5.18 -11.69 5.43
C ALA A 96 -4.96 -10.50 6.39
N LYS A 97 -3.71 -10.22 6.74
CA LYS A 97 -3.33 -9.14 7.67
C LYS A 97 -2.82 -7.90 6.95
N GLY A 98 -2.28 -8.07 5.75
CA GLY A 98 -1.69 -7.03 4.92
C GLY A 98 -2.41 -6.87 3.59
N ILE A 99 -2.54 -5.63 3.13
CA ILE A 99 -3.15 -5.29 1.85
C ILE A 99 -2.38 -4.18 1.15
N GLY A 100 -2.24 -4.27 -0.18
CA GLY A 100 -1.78 -3.16 -1.01
C GLY A 100 -2.64 -3.05 -2.26
N CYS A 101 -3.18 -1.86 -2.53
CA CYS A 101 -4.03 -1.61 -3.70
C CYS A 101 -3.46 -0.49 -4.58
N THR A 102 -3.60 -0.65 -5.90
CA THR A 102 -3.06 0.31 -6.86
C THR A 102 -3.84 0.31 -8.16
N TYR A 103 -3.51 1.24 -9.05
CA TYR A 103 -4.10 1.36 -10.37
C TYR A 103 -3.08 1.80 -11.42
N THR A 104 -3.38 1.50 -12.68
CA THR A 104 -2.58 1.95 -13.82
C THR A 104 -3.46 2.39 -14.98
N THR A 105 -3.04 3.46 -15.65
CA THR A 105 -3.65 3.98 -16.88
C THR A 105 -2.83 3.59 -18.12
N ALA A 106 -1.74 2.85 -17.94
CA ALA A 106 -0.84 2.47 -19.04
C ALA A 106 -1.45 1.39 -19.96
N CYS A 107 -2.45 0.66 -19.47
CA CYS A 107 -3.05 -0.46 -20.19
C CYS A 107 -4.27 -0.04 -21.02
N PRO A 108 -4.52 -0.73 -22.16
CA PRO A 108 -5.72 -0.50 -22.95
C PRO A 108 -6.99 -0.92 -22.18
N GLY A 109 -8.13 -0.35 -22.58
CA GLY A 109 -9.43 -0.70 -22.00
C GLY A 109 -9.72 -0.05 -20.64
N GLY A 110 -9.10 1.09 -20.35
CA GLY A 110 -9.39 1.92 -19.18
C GLY A 110 -8.39 1.80 -18.04
N THR A 111 -8.67 2.51 -16.96
CA THR A 111 -7.87 2.48 -15.72
C THR A 111 -8.07 1.17 -15.01
N LYS A 112 -7.04 0.32 -15.00
CA LYS A 112 -7.04 -0.96 -14.30
C LYS A 112 -6.74 -0.74 -12.82
N PHE A 113 -7.32 -1.55 -11.94
CA PHE A 113 -7.11 -1.50 -10.50
C PHE A 113 -6.90 -2.91 -9.95
N VAL A 114 -6.06 -3.05 -8.94
CA VAL A 114 -5.81 -4.31 -8.25
C VAL A 114 -5.60 -4.06 -6.75
N CYS A 115 -6.12 -4.95 -5.92
CA CYS A 115 -5.73 -5.12 -4.52
C CYS A 115 -5.07 -6.49 -4.34
N VAL A 116 -3.92 -6.53 -3.67
CA VAL A 116 -3.16 -7.73 -3.35
C VAL A 116 -3.16 -7.91 -1.84
N TYR A 117 -3.35 -9.14 -1.37
CA TYR A 117 -3.45 -9.52 0.03
C TYR A 117 -2.26 -10.41 0.41
N ASP A 118 -1.75 -10.30 1.63
CA ASP A 118 -0.64 -11.15 2.13
C ASP A 118 -1.04 -12.64 2.24
N ALA A 119 -2.34 -12.93 2.33
CA ALA A 119 -2.88 -14.28 2.31
C ALA A 119 -2.56 -15.03 1.00
N ARG A 120 -2.36 -16.35 1.13
CA ARG A 120 -2.09 -17.23 -0.03
C ARG A 120 -3.33 -17.36 -0.91
N LYS A 121 -3.17 -17.37 -2.25
CA LYS A 121 -4.26 -17.61 -3.21
C LYS A 121 -4.97 -18.93 -2.93
N ASN A 122 -4.21 -20.00 -2.77
CA ASN A 122 -4.74 -21.26 -2.25
C ASN A 122 -5.18 -21.05 -0.80
N ASN A 123 -6.45 -21.36 -0.50
CA ASN A 123 -7.00 -21.34 0.84
C ASN A 123 -7.18 -22.77 1.37
N PRO A 124 -6.22 -23.31 2.15
CA PRO A 124 -6.25 -24.71 2.56
C PRO A 124 -7.42 -25.05 3.49
N THR A 125 -7.93 -24.05 4.24
CA THR A 125 -9.08 -24.25 5.12
C THR A 125 -10.40 -24.30 4.35
N GLY A 126 -10.41 -23.81 3.10
CA GLY A 126 -11.60 -23.69 2.26
C GLY A 126 -12.66 -22.71 2.78
N LYS A 127 -12.39 -21.99 3.87
CA LYS A 127 -13.35 -21.12 4.57
C LYS A 127 -13.04 -19.65 4.38
N LEU A 128 -14.08 -18.82 4.36
CA LEU A 128 -13.94 -17.35 4.29
C LEU A 128 -13.28 -16.80 5.57
N TYR A 129 -13.78 -17.22 6.73
CA TYR A 129 -13.26 -16.87 8.05
C TYR A 129 -13.68 -17.91 9.09
N ILE A 130 -13.15 -17.81 10.31
CA ILE A 130 -13.53 -18.64 11.46
C ILE A 130 -14.86 -18.14 12.05
N LYS A 131 -15.88 -19.01 12.04
CA LYS A 131 -17.18 -18.76 12.67
C LYS A 131 -17.07 -18.78 14.20
N GLY A 132 -17.62 -17.77 14.87
CA GLY A 132 -17.73 -17.73 16.33
C GLY A 132 -18.15 -16.35 16.86
N PRO A 133 -18.35 -16.22 18.18
CA PRO A 133 -18.48 -14.94 18.86
C PRO A 133 -17.32 -14.00 18.53
N THR A 134 -17.65 -12.71 18.40
CA THR A 134 -16.69 -11.68 18.03
C THR A 134 -15.48 -11.67 18.95
N CYS A 135 -14.28 -11.65 18.37
CA CYS A 135 -12.99 -11.62 19.05
C CYS A 135 -12.65 -12.82 19.95
N GLU A 136 -13.48 -13.86 20.06
CA GLU A 136 -13.19 -15.02 20.90
C GLU A 136 -11.89 -15.73 20.49
N LYS A 137 -11.49 -15.62 19.22
CA LYS A 137 -10.31 -16.27 18.63
C LYS A 137 -9.16 -15.30 18.30
N CYS A 138 -9.14 -14.08 18.86
CA CYS A 138 -8.01 -13.15 18.62
C CYS A 138 -6.67 -13.65 19.20
N GLY A 139 -6.69 -14.59 20.16
CA GLY A 139 -5.46 -15.07 20.80
C GLY A 139 -4.75 -13.93 21.52
N SER A 140 -3.51 -13.63 21.11
CA SER A 140 -2.68 -12.55 21.68
C SER A 140 -2.96 -11.15 21.11
N ASP A 141 -3.72 -11.08 20.01
CA ASP A 141 -4.09 -9.82 19.34
C ASP A 141 -5.11 -9.04 20.15
N THR A 142 -5.09 -7.71 20.01
CA THR A 142 -6.02 -6.84 20.74
C THR A 142 -7.37 -6.80 20.01
N CYS A 143 -8.47 -7.07 20.71
CA CYS A 143 -9.81 -6.85 20.14
C CYS A 143 -10.17 -5.37 20.21
N THR A 144 -10.25 -4.71 19.06
CA THR A 144 -10.63 -3.30 18.95
C THR A 144 -11.73 -3.16 17.91
N ARG A 145 -12.86 -2.52 18.27
CA ARG A 145 -13.99 -2.28 17.36
C ARG A 145 -14.43 -3.54 16.59
N PHE A 146 -14.60 -4.66 17.29
CA PHE A 146 -15.04 -5.93 16.73
C PHE A 146 -14.05 -6.62 15.78
N LEU A 147 -12.78 -6.20 15.77
CA LEU A 147 -11.72 -6.75 14.93
C LEU A 147 -10.48 -7.10 15.77
N CYS A 148 -9.78 -8.18 15.39
CA CYS A 148 -8.49 -8.54 15.99
C CYS A 148 -7.38 -7.71 15.34
N GLU A 149 -6.77 -6.81 16.08
CA GLU A 149 -5.66 -5.97 15.62
C GLU A 149 -4.35 -6.78 15.67
N PRO A 150 -3.76 -7.13 14.51
CA PRO A 150 -2.64 -8.05 14.47
C PRO A 150 -1.39 -7.42 15.12
N LYS A 151 -0.84 -8.08 16.13
CA LYS A 151 0.48 -7.71 16.66
C LYS A 151 1.58 -8.26 15.74
N GLY A 152 2.45 -7.36 15.25
CA GLY A 152 3.66 -7.76 14.53
C GLY A 152 3.43 -8.22 13.09
N TYR A 153 2.54 -7.56 12.34
CA TYR A 153 2.56 -7.70 10.88
C TYR A 153 3.92 -7.24 10.35
N THR A 154 4.62 -8.12 9.64
CA THR A 154 5.85 -7.78 8.93
C THR A 154 5.52 -7.67 7.44
N PRO A 155 5.74 -6.49 6.82
CA PRO A 155 5.60 -6.34 5.38
C PRO A 155 6.38 -7.41 4.60
N VAL A 156 5.87 -7.79 3.42
CA VAL A 156 6.52 -8.81 2.59
C VAL A 156 7.92 -8.33 2.17
N ILE A 157 8.95 -9.16 2.35
CA ILE A 157 10.31 -8.79 2.01
C ILE A 157 10.52 -8.92 0.50
N VAL A 158 11.06 -7.89 -0.14
CA VAL A 158 11.59 -7.98 -1.50
C VAL A 158 13.12 -7.89 -1.47
N PRO A 159 13.83 -8.45 -2.48
CA PRO A 159 15.30 -8.44 -2.55
C PRO A 159 15.91 -7.05 -2.37
N VAL A 160 17.22 -6.97 -2.12
CA VAL A 160 17.92 -5.67 -2.09
C VAL A 160 18.36 -5.29 -3.50
N LYS A 161 17.93 -4.14 -4.00
CA LYS A 161 18.31 -3.65 -5.34
C LYS A 161 19.60 -2.86 -5.32
N CYS A 162 19.84 -2.09 -4.26
CA CYS A 162 21.05 -1.27 -4.13
C CYS A 162 21.69 -1.50 -2.76
N PRO A 163 22.70 -2.38 -2.65
CA PRO A 163 23.34 -2.70 -1.38
C PRO A 163 24.04 -1.50 -0.73
N ASP A 164 24.55 -0.58 -1.56
CA ASP A 164 25.47 0.48 -1.15
C ASP A 164 24.78 1.64 -0.41
N ASP A 165 23.46 1.80 -0.52
CA ASP A 165 22.69 2.82 0.21
C ASP A 165 22.12 2.31 1.55
N GLY A 166 22.34 1.02 1.87
CA GLY A 166 21.87 0.41 3.10
C GLY A 166 20.34 0.30 3.23
N MET A 167 19.60 0.49 2.13
CA MET A 167 18.15 0.30 2.04
C MET A 167 17.83 -1.00 1.30
N THR A 168 16.67 -1.59 1.58
CA THR A 168 16.13 -2.70 0.77
C THR A 168 15.51 -2.16 -0.52
N GLU A 169 15.28 -3.00 -1.54
CA GLU A 169 14.54 -2.55 -2.74
C GLU A 169 13.17 -2.00 -2.39
N ASN A 170 12.53 -2.57 -1.35
CA ASN A 170 11.27 -2.06 -0.83
C ASN A 170 11.40 -0.63 -0.37
N MET A 171 12.38 -0.35 0.50
CA MET A 171 12.53 0.96 1.09
C MET A 171 12.80 2.00 -0.01
N GLN A 172 13.65 1.68 -0.99
CA GLN A 172 13.95 2.56 -2.14
C GLN A 172 12.70 2.82 -2.98
N THR A 173 11.96 1.74 -3.26
CA THR A 173 10.70 1.80 -3.99
C THR A 173 9.62 2.56 -3.25
N THR A 174 9.47 2.33 -1.94
CA THR A 174 8.50 2.98 -1.06
C THR A 174 8.77 4.47 -1.08
N ALA A 175 10.04 4.88 -0.88
CA ALA A 175 10.44 6.28 -0.97
C ALA A 175 10.03 6.89 -2.32
N GLN A 176 10.32 6.23 -3.44
CA GLN A 176 9.95 6.70 -4.78
C GLN A 176 8.42 6.77 -4.97
N ASN A 177 7.71 5.71 -4.61
CA ASN A 177 6.28 5.55 -4.85
C ASN A 177 5.46 6.51 -4.00
N MET A 178 5.79 6.65 -2.72
CA MET A 178 5.11 7.60 -1.84
C MET A 178 5.31 9.04 -2.33
N HIS A 179 6.51 9.42 -2.74
CA HIS A 179 6.73 10.73 -3.37
C HIS A 179 5.88 10.87 -4.64
N ASN A 180 5.87 9.87 -5.52
CA ASN A 180 5.07 9.91 -6.74
C ASN A 180 3.56 9.88 -6.48
N TYR A 181 3.10 9.28 -5.38
CA TYR A 181 1.71 9.33 -4.94
C TYR A 181 1.31 10.76 -4.59
N TYR A 182 2.06 11.44 -3.74
CA TYR A 182 1.78 12.85 -3.40
C TYR A 182 1.94 13.79 -4.59
N ARG A 183 2.92 13.55 -5.46
CA ARG A 183 3.07 14.30 -6.72
C ARG A 183 1.85 14.13 -7.62
N ARG A 184 1.28 12.92 -7.70
CA ARG A 184 0.02 12.66 -8.40
C ARG A 184 -1.14 13.40 -7.75
N LEU A 185 -1.27 13.38 -6.42
CA LEU A 185 -2.31 14.13 -5.71
C LEU A 185 -2.25 15.63 -5.99
N ILE A 186 -1.06 16.24 -5.98
CA ILE A 186 -0.90 17.66 -6.33
C ILE A 186 -1.22 17.86 -7.81
N ALA A 187 -0.68 17.03 -8.70
CA ALA A 187 -0.85 17.18 -10.14
C ALA A 187 -2.32 17.14 -10.58
N THR A 188 -3.14 16.34 -9.91
CA THR A 188 -4.58 16.23 -10.19
C THR A 188 -5.44 17.24 -9.43
N GLY A 189 -4.86 18.03 -8.50
CA GLY A 189 -5.59 19.02 -7.70
C GLY A 189 -6.34 18.42 -6.50
N TRP A 190 -5.84 17.31 -5.97
CA TRP A 190 -6.44 16.58 -4.84
C TRP A 190 -5.71 16.81 -3.53
N ALA A 191 -4.51 17.41 -3.58
CA ALA A 191 -3.81 17.84 -2.37
C ALA A 191 -4.57 19.01 -1.73
N ARG A 192 -5.07 18.84 -0.51
CA ARG A 192 -5.71 19.93 0.24
C ARG A 192 -4.67 20.95 0.69
N ASN A 193 -4.94 22.23 0.46
CA ASN A 193 -4.23 23.37 1.05
C ASN A 193 -4.93 23.80 2.36
N LYS A 194 -4.39 24.77 3.10
CA LYS A 194 -4.99 25.25 4.36
C LYS A 194 -6.49 25.55 4.19
N GLN A 195 -7.26 24.88 5.05
CA GLN A 195 -8.65 25.02 5.48
C GLN A 195 -9.81 24.95 4.48
N THR A 196 -9.71 25.27 3.18
CA THR A 196 -10.88 25.11 2.27
C THR A 196 -10.58 24.93 0.77
N VAL A 197 -9.32 25.02 0.34
CA VAL A 197 -8.96 25.06 -1.09
C VAL A 197 -8.00 23.92 -1.43
N TYR A 198 -8.13 23.33 -2.62
CA TYR A 198 -7.16 22.37 -3.14
C TYR A 198 -5.95 23.08 -3.75
N ALA A 199 -4.77 22.45 -3.71
CA ALA A 199 -3.59 22.94 -4.40
C ALA A 199 -3.86 23.03 -5.92
N PRO A 200 -3.34 24.04 -6.62
CA PRO A 200 -3.45 24.13 -8.07
C PRO A 200 -2.90 22.88 -8.75
N ILE A 201 -3.59 22.44 -9.81
CA ILE A 201 -3.15 21.32 -10.65
C ILE A 201 -1.80 21.64 -11.31
N ALA A 202 -0.99 20.61 -11.55
CA ALA A 202 0.31 20.78 -12.18
C ALA A 202 0.29 20.30 -13.64
N ALA A 203 0.65 21.18 -14.58
CA ALA A 203 0.67 20.87 -16.00
C ALA A 203 1.84 19.95 -16.43
N LYS A 204 2.91 19.86 -15.64
CA LYS A 204 4.13 19.10 -15.97
C LYS A 204 4.80 18.50 -14.73
N MET A 205 4.03 17.85 -13.86
CA MET A 205 4.60 17.15 -12.70
C MET A 205 5.33 15.88 -13.16
N LEU A 206 6.66 15.90 -13.15
CA LEU A 206 7.48 14.73 -13.50
C LEU A 206 7.34 13.62 -12.46
N ALA A 207 7.41 12.35 -12.83
CA ALA A 207 7.61 11.29 -11.85
C ALA A 207 9.09 11.27 -11.41
N VAL A 208 9.35 11.07 -10.12
CA VAL A 208 10.71 10.83 -9.62
C VAL A 208 11.10 9.37 -9.79
N THR A 209 12.38 9.14 -10.06
CA THR A 209 13.01 7.82 -10.07
C THR A 209 14.05 7.77 -8.96
N TYR A 210 14.15 6.62 -8.29
CA TYR A 210 15.15 6.40 -7.27
C TYR A 210 16.54 6.29 -7.91
N ASP A 211 17.49 7.11 -7.45
CA ASP A 211 18.88 7.07 -7.89
C ASP A 211 19.75 6.50 -6.78
N CYS A 212 20.22 5.28 -6.98
CA CYS A 212 21.04 4.57 -6.00
C CYS A 212 22.45 5.14 -5.89
N THR A 213 23.08 5.43 -7.03
CA THR A 213 24.52 5.72 -7.09
C THR A 213 24.84 7.13 -6.64
N GLY A 214 24.00 8.10 -7.03
CA GLY A 214 24.22 9.50 -6.72
C GLY A 214 23.57 9.92 -5.40
N LEU A 215 22.23 9.82 -5.34
CA LEU A 215 21.43 10.36 -4.23
C LEU A 215 21.32 9.39 -3.04
N GLY A 216 21.04 8.10 -3.29
CA GLY A 216 20.94 7.07 -2.25
C GLY A 216 22.24 6.92 -1.45
N LYS A 217 23.37 6.78 -2.17
CA LYS A 217 24.70 6.73 -1.55
C LYS A 217 25.01 7.97 -0.72
N GLU A 218 24.74 9.17 -1.23
CA GLU A 218 24.99 10.41 -0.48
C GLU A 218 24.16 10.46 0.82
N ALA A 219 22.88 10.09 0.74
CA ALA A 219 22.01 10.04 1.92
C ALA A 219 22.54 9.03 2.96
N LYS A 220 23.05 7.87 2.51
CA LYS A 220 23.69 6.88 3.38
C LYS A 220 24.96 7.42 4.03
N ASP A 221 25.90 7.92 3.23
CA ASP A 221 27.20 8.42 3.72
C ASP A 221 27.01 9.53 4.77
N LYS A 222 26.02 10.41 4.57
CA LYS A 222 25.73 11.50 5.53
C LYS A 222 25.01 11.02 6.79
N SER A 223 24.17 10.00 6.69
CA SER A 223 23.41 9.47 7.84
C SER A 223 24.20 8.43 8.65
N SER A 224 25.23 7.80 8.07
CA SER A 224 26.02 6.75 8.72
C SER A 224 26.88 7.23 9.87
N ASP A 225 27.15 8.53 9.96
CA ASP A 225 27.91 9.13 11.06
C ASP A 225 27.14 9.16 12.38
N CYS A 226 25.84 8.81 12.38
CA CYS A 226 24.97 8.76 13.57
C CYS A 226 24.99 10.04 14.44
N ARG A 227 25.28 11.20 13.83
CA ARG A 227 25.20 12.52 14.46
C ARG A 227 23.84 13.16 14.17
N SER A 228 23.30 13.91 15.12
CA SER A 228 22.05 14.66 14.93
C SER A 228 22.17 15.71 13.81
N ASP A 229 23.39 16.21 13.54
CA ASP A 229 23.68 17.07 12.40
C ASP A 229 24.23 16.28 11.20
N ILE A 230 23.31 15.88 10.31
CA ILE A 230 23.58 15.15 9.06
C ILE A 230 24.26 16.05 7.98
N GLY A 231 24.48 17.35 8.26
CA GLY A 231 25.14 18.28 7.33
C GLY A 231 24.30 18.66 6.10
N THR A 232 24.76 19.57 5.26
CA THR A 232 24.01 20.00 4.05
C THR A 232 24.21 19.02 2.87
N PRO A 233 23.24 18.94 1.93
CA PRO A 233 23.44 18.17 0.70
C PRO A 233 24.53 18.79 -0.18
N THR A 234 25.06 18.01 -1.11
CA THR A 234 25.95 18.48 -2.18
C THR A 234 25.28 19.61 -2.95
N SER A 235 26.07 20.61 -3.34
CA SER A 235 25.57 21.80 -4.05
C SER A 235 24.70 21.42 -5.25
N GLY A 236 23.53 22.05 -5.37
CA GLY A 236 22.53 21.75 -6.40
C GLY A 236 21.56 20.62 -6.05
N ARG A 237 21.69 19.97 -4.90
CA ARG A 237 20.75 18.95 -4.40
C ARG A 237 19.96 19.47 -3.20
N ALA A 238 18.75 18.96 -3.03
CA ALA A 238 17.92 19.21 -1.86
C ALA A 238 17.85 17.96 -0.99
N MET A 239 17.71 18.13 0.32
CA MET A 239 17.60 17.01 1.27
C MET A 239 16.61 17.36 2.38
N ASN A 240 15.66 16.44 2.59
CA ASN A 240 14.79 16.43 3.77
C ASN A 240 15.39 15.51 4.83
N LYS A 241 15.25 15.87 6.10
CA LYS A 241 15.80 15.11 7.24
C LYS A 241 14.72 14.91 8.30
N LEU A 242 14.70 13.73 8.92
CA LEU A 242 13.91 13.46 10.12
C LEU A 242 14.75 12.58 11.05
N GLU A 243 14.85 12.97 12.31
CA GLU A 243 15.44 12.16 13.37
C GLU A 243 14.32 11.44 14.13
N ILE A 244 14.39 10.11 14.22
CA ILE A 244 13.45 9.28 14.97
C ILE A 244 14.18 8.73 16.19
N LYS A 245 13.78 9.16 17.39
CA LYS A 245 14.40 8.75 18.66
C LYS A 245 14.05 7.32 19.10
N ASN A 246 13.10 6.67 18.42
CA ASN A 246 12.73 5.29 18.70
C ASN A 246 13.63 4.32 17.92
N TYR A 247 14.75 3.93 18.53
CA TYR A 247 15.77 3.09 17.91
C TYR A 247 15.34 1.63 17.68
N THR A 248 14.22 1.20 18.26
CA THR A 248 13.67 -0.16 18.05
C THR A 248 12.60 -0.21 16.96
N MET A 249 12.29 0.93 16.32
CA MET A 249 11.32 0.99 15.23
C MET A 249 11.87 0.25 13.98
N PRO A 250 11.07 -0.58 13.30
CA PRO A 250 11.44 -1.15 12.01
C PRO A 250 11.82 -0.06 11.00
N LEU A 251 12.86 -0.27 10.21
CA LEU A 251 13.37 0.73 9.26
C LEU A 251 12.34 1.14 8.19
N GLN A 252 11.45 0.21 7.82
CA GLN A 252 10.34 0.47 6.90
C GLN A 252 9.33 1.45 7.52
N ASP A 253 8.88 1.18 8.76
CA ASP A 253 7.97 2.06 9.50
C ASP A 253 8.57 3.45 9.71
N ALA A 254 9.88 3.51 10.00
CA ALA A 254 10.61 4.76 10.14
C ALA A 254 10.61 5.58 8.83
N LEU A 255 10.79 4.91 7.69
CA LEU A 255 10.72 5.52 6.37
C LEU A 255 9.31 6.02 6.05
N GLU A 256 8.28 5.22 6.32
CA GLU A 256 6.88 5.58 6.10
C GLU A 256 6.45 6.75 6.99
N LEU A 257 6.89 6.77 8.25
CA LEU A 257 6.68 7.88 9.16
C LEU A 257 7.34 9.16 8.63
N ASN A 258 8.56 9.08 8.12
CA ASN A 258 9.28 10.24 7.57
C ASN A 258 8.54 10.83 6.36
N VAL A 259 8.17 9.97 5.41
CA VAL A 259 7.46 10.42 4.21
C VAL A 259 6.06 10.95 4.54
N CYS A 260 5.37 10.37 5.54
CA CYS A 260 4.10 10.90 6.04
C CYS A 260 4.27 12.23 6.82
N ALA A 261 5.30 12.37 7.66
CA ALA A 261 5.54 13.56 8.48
C ALA A 261 5.84 14.81 7.64
N LEU A 262 6.46 14.66 6.46
CA LEU A 262 6.66 15.74 5.48
C LEU A 262 5.33 16.35 5.00
N THR A 263 4.21 15.64 5.14
CA THR A 263 2.88 16.16 4.79
C THR A 263 2.14 16.80 5.96
N ALA A 264 2.56 16.51 7.20
CA ALA A 264 1.95 17.05 8.41
C ALA A 264 2.54 18.42 8.85
N SER A 265 3.75 18.77 8.37
CA SER A 265 4.44 20.00 8.80
C SER A 265 3.92 21.32 8.18
N HIS A 266 2.78 21.30 7.48
CA HIS A 266 2.09 22.51 6.99
C HIS A 266 0.78 22.81 7.74
N GLY A 267 0.61 22.21 8.91
CA GLY A 267 -0.53 22.38 9.81
C GLY A 267 -0.15 22.94 11.18
N THR A 268 0.64 24.01 11.23
CA THR A 268 0.64 24.97 12.36
C THR A 268 0.44 26.37 11.81
#